data_AF-A0A7Y2GRL3-F1
#
_entry.id   AF-A0A7Y2GRL3-F1
#
_cell.length_a   1.000
_cell.length_b   1.000
_cell.length_c   1.000
_cell.angle_alpha   90.00
_cell.angle_beta   90.00
_cell.angle_gamma   90.00
#
_symmetry.space_group_name_H-M   'P 1'
#
loop_
_entity.id
_entity.type
_entity.pdbx_description
1 polymer ?
#
loop_
_entity_poly.entity_id
_entity_poly.type
_entity_poly.pdbx_seq_one_letter_code
_entity_poly.pdbx_strand_id
1 'polypeptide(L)'
;AYTPQRLAEVAKMDGAIILDPDATRIARANVHLVPNPNVPTTETGTRHRTAERVARSLNVPVLAVSQSRKEIQVYISEDRHSLEPVSRLLERSNQAIQTLERYRSRLHSVAANLSALEVENLVTLRDVVEVLQRTEMVARIAKEIERNLIELGSDGRLVRLQLEELMGGVIDDRRLLIRDYFTEDAGFHIEQAMDALGSLSDDALFNEELLAKTLHLSASVTELDGALESRGYRLLSKVPRLTPTMVDEVVDKFENLDAILGASAAELEEIDGIDPFRARSVKESLTQLVETSILDRLQRG
;
A
#
# COMPACT_ATOMS: atom_id res chain seq x y z
N ALA A 1 -24.66 32.41 -10.19
CA ALA A 1 -23.45 32.08 -9.44
C ALA A 1 -23.83 31.25 -8.22
N TYR A 2 -23.14 30.12 -8.04
CA TYR A 2 -23.26 29.22 -6.90
C TYR A 2 -22.61 29.84 -5.65
N THR A 3 -23.21 29.57 -4.49
CA THR A 3 -22.62 29.72 -3.16
C THR A 3 -23.30 28.67 -2.26
N PRO A 4 -22.65 28.09 -1.25
CA PRO A 4 -23.28 27.15 -0.33
C PRO A 4 -24.58 27.69 0.29
N GLN A 5 -24.62 28.98 0.66
CA GLN A 5 -25.80 29.64 1.23
C GLN A 5 -26.96 29.67 0.23
N ARG A 6 -26.71 30.07 -1.02
CA ARG A 6 -27.74 30.04 -2.08
C ARG A 6 -28.26 28.63 -2.34
N LEU A 7 -27.38 27.62 -2.36
CA LEU A 7 -27.80 26.23 -2.52
C LEU A 7 -28.75 25.82 -1.39
N ALA A 8 -28.39 26.15 -0.14
CA ALA A 8 -29.21 25.87 1.03
C ALA A 8 -30.58 26.56 0.98
N GLU A 9 -30.65 27.81 0.52
CA GLU A 9 -31.91 28.54 0.36
C GLU A 9 -32.83 27.92 -0.70
N VAL A 10 -32.30 27.58 -1.88
CA VAL A 10 -33.12 26.97 -2.94
C VAL A 10 -33.52 25.52 -2.60
N ALA A 11 -32.73 24.82 -1.78
CA ALA A 11 -33.04 23.47 -1.31
C ALA A 11 -34.22 23.40 -0.32
N LYS A 12 -34.72 24.54 0.17
CA LYS A 12 -35.97 24.61 0.94
C LYS A 12 -37.21 24.42 0.08
N MET A 13 -37.08 24.60 -1.24
CA MET A 13 -38.15 24.36 -2.20
C MET A 13 -38.26 22.88 -2.55
N ASP A 14 -39.43 22.45 -2.99
CA ASP A 14 -39.62 21.10 -3.53
C ASP A 14 -38.91 20.91 -4.88
N GLY A 15 -38.75 19.65 -5.30
CA GLY A 15 -38.16 19.27 -6.57
C GLY A 15 -36.64 19.13 -6.53
N ALA A 16 -36.02 19.23 -7.70
CA ALA A 16 -34.57 19.08 -7.89
C ALA A 16 -33.89 20.41 -8.20
N ILE A 17 -32.58 20.41 -8.04
CA ILE A 17 -31.67 21.51 -8.38
C ILE A 17 -30.69 20.98 -9.41
N ILE A 18 -30.45 21.76 -10.47
CA ILE A 18 -29.47 21.43 -11.52
C ILE A 18 -28.33 22.43 -11.40
N LEU A 19 -27.12 21.91 -11.20
CA LEU A 19 -25.87 22.66 -11.26
C LEU A 19 -25.23 22.49 -12.64
N ASP A 20 -24.33 23.39 -12.99
CA ASP A 20 -23.37 23.15 -14.08
C ASP A 20 -22.33 22.08 -13.67
N PRO A 21 -21.59 21.49 -14.63
CA PRO A 21 -20.65 20.41 -14.35
C PRO A 21 -19.57 20.75 -13.31
N ASP A 22 -19.10 21.99 -13.31
CA ASP A 22 -18.06 22.48 -12.39
C ASP A 22 -18.63 23.02 -11.07
N ALA A 23 -19.94 22.89 -10.85
CA ALA A 23 -20.67 23.40 -9.69
C ALA A 23 -20.46 24.91 -9.39
N THR A 24 -20.17 25.72 -10.40
CA THR A 24 -19.95 27.17 -10.27
C THR A 24 -21.27 27.98 -10.37
N ARG A 25 -22.35 27.37 -10.84
CA ARG A 25 -23.65 28.01 -11.08
C ARG A 25 -24.82 27.06 -10.89
N ILE A 26 -25.83 27.54 -10.15
CA ILE A 26 -27.18 26.93 -10.16
C ILE A 26 -27.85 27.25 -11.49
N ALA A 27 -28.04 26.25 -12.34
CA ALA A 27 -28.66 26.38 -13.66
C ALA A 27 -30.19 26.41 -13.56
N ARG A 28 -30.78 25.55 -12.73
CA ARG A 28 -32.21 25.53 -12.40
C ARG A 28 -32.44 25.08 -10.96
N ALA A 29 -33.56 25.51 -10.37
CA ALA A 29 -34.05 25.06 -9.07
C ALA A 29 -35.57 24.85 -9.15
N ASN A 30 -36.14 24.05 -8.24
CA ASN A 30 -37.55 23.66 -8.24
C ASN A 30 -37.99 23.05 -9.57
N VAL A 31 -37.22 22.06 -10.06
CA VAL A 31 -37.57 21.32 -11.27
C VAL A 31 -38.04 19.91 -10.94
N HIS A 32 -39.04 19.44 -11.68
CA HIS A 32 -39.47 18.05 -11.62
C HIS A 32 -38.68 17.24 -12.65
N LEU A 33 -37.86 16.30 -12.17
CA LEU A 33 -37.13 15.37 -13.02
C LEU A 33 -38.04 14.20 -13.42
N VAL A 34 -38.19 13.97 -14.73
CA VAL A 34 -39.05 12.93 -15.30
C VAL A 34 -38.20 11.96 -16.14
N PRO A 35 -37.42 11.07 -15.52
CA PRO A 35 -36.62 10.10 -16.27
C PRO A 35 -37.51 9.00 -16.89
N ASN A 36 -36.97 8.27 -17.86
CA ASN A 36 -37.68 7.14 -18.49
C ASN A 36 -38.07 6.09 -17.42
N PRO A 37 -39.37 5.78 -17.25
CA PRO A 37 -39.83 4.87 -16.21
C PRO A 37 -39.41 3.41 -16.41
N ASN A 38 -38.99 3.05 -17.63
CA ASN A 38 -38.52 1.70 -17.98
C ASN A 38 -37.06 1.47 -17.59
N VAL A 39 -36.33 2.51 -17.18
CA VAL A 39 -34.96 2.35 -16.66
C VAL A 39 -35.03 1.60 -15.33
N PRO A 40 -34.30 0.48 -15.18
CA PRO A 40 -34.32 -0.33 -13.97
C PRO A 40 -33.80 0.50 -12.80
N THR A 41 -34.32 0.21 -11.61
CA THR A 41 -33.92 0.85 -10.37
C THR A 41 -34.05 -0.15 -9.22
N THR A 42 -33.07 -0.16 -8.33
CA THR A 42 -33.09 -0.99 -7.11
C THR A 42 -33.49 -0.17 -5.88
N GLU A 43 -33.66 1.13 -6.06
CA GLU A 43 -33.93 2.09 -4.99
C GLU A 43 -35.38 2.11 -4.53
N THR A 44 -35.56 2.54 -3.28
CA THR A 44 -36.88 2.75 -2.67
C THR A 44 -37.15 4.24 -2.47
N GLY A 45 -38.41 4.64 -2.62
CA GLY A 45 -38.81 6.05 -2.54
C GLY A 45 -38.59 6.83 -3.84
N THR A 46 -39.47 7.82 -4.07
CA THR A 46 -39.50 8.57 -5.34
C THR A 46 -38.20 9.31 -5.62
N ARG A 47 -37.59 9.92 -4.60
CA ARG A 47 -36.33 10.68 -4.73
C ARG A 47 -35.16 9.81 -5.23
N HIS A 48 -34.89 8.70 -4.56
CA HIS A 48 -33.76 7.82 -4.91
C HIS A 48 -33.98 7.10 -6.24
N ARG A 49 -35.22 6.63 -6.52
CA ARG A 49 -35.58 6.05 -7.82
C ARG A 49 -35.38 7.02 -8.96
N THR A 50 -35.79 8.28 -8.80
CA THR A 50 -35.56 9.32 -9.80
C THR A 50 -34.08 9.60 -9.96
N ALA A 51 -33.32 9.70 -8.87
CA ALA A 51 -31.88 9.95 -8.92
C ALA A 51 -31.11 8.86 -9.68
N GLU A 52 -31.32 7.59 -9.34
CA GLU A 52 -30.68 6.45 -10.01
C GLU A 52 -31.03 6.41 -11.51
N ARG A 53 -32.30 6.61 -11.86
CA ARG A 53 -32.74 6.59 -13.27
C ARG A 53 -32.16 7.75 -14.07
N VAL A 54 -32.07 8.94 -13.49
CA VAL A 54 -31.45 10.09 -14.15
C VAL A 54 -29.96 9.85 -14.36
N ALA A 55 -29.25 9.35 -13.34
CA ALA A 55 -27.83 9.03 -13.43
C ALA A 55 -27.54 8.00 -14.54
N ARG A 56 -28.34 6.91 -14.60
CA ARG A 56 -28.25 5.90 -15.67
C ARG A 56 -28.58 6.45 -17.05
N SER A 57 -29.58 7.33 -17.16
CA SER A 57 -30.06 7.82 -18.45
C SER A 57 -29.14 8.87 -19.08
N LEU A 58 -28.54 9.73 -18.26
CA LEU A 58 -27.78 10.90 -18.72
C LEU A 58 -26.28 10.79 -18.46
N ASN A 59 -25.84 9.76 -17.73
CA ASN A 59 -24.46 9.59 -17.27
C ASN A 59 -23.88 10.87 -16.62
N VAL A 60 -24.66 11.45 -15.69
CA VAL A 60 -24.25 12.59 -14.88
C VAL A 60 -24.34 12.23 -13.40
N PRO A 61 -23.48 12.81 -12.54
CA PRO A 61 -23.62 12.63 -11.10
C PRO A 61 -24.95 13.19 -10.60
N VAL A 62 -25.71 12.39 -9.83
CA VAL A 62 -26.95 12.82 -9.19
C VAL A 62 -26.86 12.57 -7.69
N LEU A 63 -27.04 13.63 -6.90
CA LEU A 63 -27.02 13.56 -5.44
C LEU A 63 -28.45 13.54 -4.89
N ALA A 64 -28.76 12.53 -4.07
CA ALA A 64 -29.99 12.45 -3.30
C ALA A 64 -29.67 12.62 -1.82
N VAL A 65 -30.10 13.73 -1.24
CA VAL A 65 -29.97 14.00 0.21
C VAL A 65 -31.25 13.55 0.90
N SER A 66 -31.18 12.65 1.88
CA SER A 66 -32.33 12.16 2.63
C SER A 66 -32.39 12.79 4.02
N GLN A 67 -33.46 13.54 4.32
CA GLN A 67 -33.63 14.18 5.62
C GLN A 67 -33.87 13.16 6.74
N SER A 68 -34.68 12.13 6.48
CA SER A 68 -35.02 11.12 7.49
C SER A 68 -33.83 10.20 7.82
N ARG A 69 -33.01 9.87 6.81
CA ARG A 69 -31.83 9.02 7.00
C ARG A 69 -30.56 9.80 7.35
N LYS A 70 -30.55 11.12 7.16
CA LYS A 70 -29.36 11.98 7.30
C LYS A 70 -28.18 11.50 6.44
N GLU A 71 -28.49 10.98 5.27
CA GLU A 71 -27.54 10.38 4.33
C GLU A 71 -27.53 11.17 3.02
N ILE A 72 -26.36 11.25 2.39
CA ILE A 72 -26.21 11.77 1.03
C ILE A 72 -25.79 10.61 0.15
N GLN A 73 -26.60 10.29 -0.84
CA GLN A 73 -26.31 9.24 -1.80
C GLN A 73 -25.93 9.86 -3.14
N VAL A 74 -24.79 9.45 -3.68
CA VAL A 74 -24.32 9.81 -5.02
C VAL A 74 -24.63 8.66 -5.97
N TYR A 75 -25.19 8.98 -7.14
CA TYR A 75 -25.42 8.05 -8.24
C TYR A 75 -24.65 8.52 -9.47
N ILE A 76 -23.95 7.62 -10.15
CA ILE A 76 -23.27 7.88 -11.41
C ILE A 76 -23.29 6.61 -12.26
N SER A 77 -23.76 6.69 -13.51
CA SER A 77 -23.98 5.50 -14.34
C SER A 77 -24.80 4.44 -13.57
N GLU A 78 -24.24 3.25 -13.35
CA GLU A 78 -24.86 2.15 -12.59
C GLU A 78 -24.40 2.11 -11.12
N ASP A 79 -23.40 2.92 -10.77
CA ASP A 79 -22.79 2.95 -9.46
C ASP A 79 -23.56 3.85 -8.50
N ARG A 80 -23.53 3.47 -7.23
CA ARG A 80 -24.03 4.28 -6.13
C ARG A 80 -23.03 4.28 -4.99
N HIS A 81 -22.78 5.46 -4.42
CA HIS A 81 -21.91 5.64 -3.26
C HIS A 81 -22.61 6.47 -2.17
N SER A 82 -22.71 5.94 -0.96
CA SER A 82 -23.29 6.68 0.17
C SER A 82 -22.16 7.42 0.86
N LEU A 83 -22.28 8.74 0.96
CA LEU A 83 -21.31 9.55 1.68
C LEU A 83 -21.48 9.35 3.18
N GLU A 84 -20.38 9.07 3.84
CA GLU A 84 -20.29 8.97 5.29
C GLU A 84 -20.03 10.35 5.91
N PRO A 85 -20.59 10.62 7.10
CA PRO A 85 -20.25 11.83 7.85
C PRO A 85 -18.75 11.88 8.16
N VAL A 86 -18.14 13.06 8.03
CA VAL A 86 -16.73 13.32 8.32
C VAL A 86 -16.30 12.76 9.68
N SER A 87 -17.13 12.93 10.72
CA SER A 87 -16.84 12.41 12.07
C SER A 87 -16.68 10.89 12.10
N ARG A 88 -17.49 10.15 11.34
CA ARG A 88 -17.44 8.69 11.26
C ARG A 88 -16.21 8.22 10.48
N LEU A 89 -15.91 8.89 9.37
CA LEU A 89 -14.71 8.61 8.58
C LEU A 89 -13.43 8.87 9.38
N LEU A 90 -13.38 9.95 10.16
CA LEU A 90 -12.26 10.26 11.05
C LEU A 90 -12.11 9.20 12.16
N GLU A 91 -13.21 8.79 12.80
CA GLU A 91 -13.19 7.74 13.82
C GLU A 91 -12.62 6.42 13.26
N ARG A 92 -13.15 5.95 12.12
CA ARG A 92 -12.66 4.74 11.44
C ARG A 92 -11.20 4.87 11.04
N SER A 93 -10.81 6.03 10.48
CA SER A 93 -9.43 6.27 10.06
C SER A 93 -8.45 6.26 11.23
N ASN A 94 -8.82 6.86 12.37
CA ASN A 94 -7.99 6.84 13.57
C ASN A 94 -7.84 5.41 14.14
N GLN A 95 -8.92 4.61 14.13
CA GLN A 95 -8.85 3.19 14.54
C GLN A 95 -7.95 2.37 13.59
N ALA A 96 -8.03 2.64 12.29
CA ALA A 96 -7.18 2.01 11.29
C ALA A 96 -5.70 2.41 11.44
N ILE A 97 -5.41 3.68 11.71
CA ILE A 97 -4.04 4.17 12.02
C ILE A 97 -3.46 3.47 13.25
N GLN A 98 -4.20 3.38 14.35
CA GLN A 98 -3.74 2.66 15.54
C GLN A 98 -3.47 1.17 15.24
N THR A 99 -4.25 0.58 14.33
CA THR A 99 -4.03 -0.79 13.89
C THR A 99 -2.77 -0.90 13.03
N LEU A 100 -2.58 0.04 12.11
CA LEU A 100 -1.38 0.14 11.27
C LEU A 100 -0.11 0.28 12.11
N GLU A 101 -0.12 1.12 13.15
CA GLU A 101 1.00 1.28 14.10
C GLU A 101 1.41 -0.06 14.74
N ARG A 102 0.42 -0.83 15.23
CA ARG A 102 0.68 -2.16 15.83
C ARG A 102 1.25 -3.14 14.81
N TYR A 103 0.70 -3.15 13.59
CA TYR A 103 1.19 -4.03 12.53
C TYR A 103 2.59 -3.64 12.05
N ARG A 104 2.89 -2.33 11.95
CA ARG A 104 4.22 -1.82 11.59
C ARG A 104 5.25 -2.14 12.67
N SER A 105 4.90 -1.99 13.95
CA SER A 105 5.77 -2.41 15.06
C SER A 105 6.10 -3.90 14.99
N ARG A 106 5.10 -4.75 14.72
CA ARG A 106 5.33 -6.19 14.52
C ARG A 106 6.18 -6.48 13.28
N LEU A 107 5.91 -5.82 12.16
CA LEU A 107 6.71 -5.93 10.94
C LEU A 107 8.18 -5.60 11.22
N HIS A 108 8.45 -4.51 11.92
CA HIS A 108 9.81 -4.12 12.30
C HIS A 108 10.51 -5.22 13.12
N SER A 109 9.82 -5.83 14.07
CA SER A 109 10.37 -6.92 14.88
C SER A 109 10.74 -8.15 14.03
N VAL A 110 9.85 -8.60 13.15
CA VAL A 110 10.10 -9.78 12.29
C VAL A 110 11.16 -9.47 11.23
N ALA A 111 11.15 -8.28 10.62
CA ALA A 111 12.16 -7.87 9.65
C ALA A 111 13.56 -7.74 10.27
N ALA A 112 13.66 -7.30 11.53
CA ALA A 112 14.92 -7.30 12.26
C ALA A 112 15.40 -8.73 12.58
N ASN A 113 14.49 -9.65 12.92
CA ASN A 113 14.84 -11.07 13.08
C ASN A 113 15.37 -11.68 11.77
N LEU A 114 14.68 -11.43 10.65
CA LEU A 114 15.15 -11.85 9.33
C LEU A 114 16.54 -11.28 9.01
N SER A 115 16.79 -10.00 9.37
CA SER A 115 18.12 -9.38 9.15
C SER A 115 19.23 -10.09 9.93
N ALA A 116 18.95 -10.55 11.15
CA ALA A 116 19.92 -11.31 11.93
C ALA A 116 20.17 -12.70 11.31
N LEU A 117 19.12 -13.38 10.84
CA LEU A 117 19.24 -14.67 10.16
C LEU A 117 19.98 -14.55 8.82
N GLU A 118 19.77 -13.46 8.08
CA GLU A 118 20.48 -13.11 6.85
C GLU A 118 21.99 -12.99 7.10
N VAL A 119 22.39 -12.27 8.14
CA VAL A 119 23.79 -12.07 8.52
C VAL A 119 24.47 -13.36 8.96
N GLU A 120 23.74 -14.26 9.62
CA GLU A 120 24.25 -15.56 10.06
C GLU A 120 24.16 -16.65 8.98
N ASN A 121 23.59 -16.32 7.80
CA ASN A 121 23.29 -17.26 6.72
C ASN A 121 22.43 -18.46 7.17
N LEU A 122 21.40 -18.19 7.99
CA LEU A 122 20.48 -19.18 8.58
C LEU A 122 19.01 -18.93 8.18
N VAL A 123 18.78 -18.24 7.06
CA VAL A 123 17.42 -17.90 6.62
C VAL A 123 16.70 -19.13 6.10
N THR A 124 15.43 -19.28 6.48
CA THR A 124 14.52 -20.26 5.89
C THR A 124 13.43 -19.58 5.06
N LEU A 125 12.78 -20.35 4.18
CA LEU A 125 11.62 -19.87 3.41
C LEU A 125 10.52 -19.33 4.34
N ARG A 126 10.29 -19.97 5.48
CA ARG A 126 9.33 -19.53 6.50
C ARG A 126 9.62 -18.11 6.99
N ASP A 127 10.87 -17.77 7.25
CA ASP A 127 11.26 -16.45 7.76
C ASP A 127 10.93 -15.34 6.75
N VAL A 128 11.24 -15.60 5.47
CA VAL A 128 10.95 -14.67 4.36
C VAL A 128 9.45 -14.50 4.17
N VAL A 129 8.71 -15.62 4.16
CA VAL A 129 7.25 -15.62 4.04
C VAL A 129 6.59 -14.85 5.19
N GLU A 130 7.07 -15.00 6.42
CA GLU A 130 6.52 -14.26 7.57
C GLU A 130 6.66 -12.75 7.36
N VAL A 131 7.83 -12.26 6.96
CA VAL A 131 8.05 -10.83 6.70
C VAL A 131 7.17 -10.33 5.54
N LEU A 132 7.05 -11.10 4.46
CA LEU A 132 6.19 -10.75 3.31
C LEU A 132 4.72 -10.64 3.72
N GLN A 133 4.20 -11.59 4.50
CA GLN A 133 2.83 -11.54 5.02
C GLN A 133 2.61 -10.28 5.86
N ARG A 134 3.52 -9.95 6.78
CA ARG A 134 3.38 -8.76 7.63
C ARG A 134 3.44 -7.47 6.81
N THR A 135 4.35 -7.41 5.84
CA THR A 135 4.49 -6.27 4.94
C THR A 135 3.22 -6.05 4.12
N GLU A 136 2.64 -7.11 3.57
CA GLU A 136 1.41 -7.03 2.79
C GLU A 136 0.20 -6.64 3.65
N MET A 137 0.09 -7.16 4.88
CA MET A 137 -0.96 -6.73 5.82
C MET A 137 -0.89 -5.24 6.14
N VAL A 138 0.33 -4.69 6.34
CA VAL A 138 0.54 -3.24 6.53
C VAL A 138 0.06 -2.47 5.29
N ALA A 139 0.42 -2.91 4.09
CA ALA A 139 -0.01 -2.29 2.84
C ALA A 139 -1.53 -2.31 2.64
N ARG A 140 -2.21 -3.40 3.02
CA ARG A 140 -3.68 -3.53 2.93
C ARG A 140 -4.41 -2.56 3.85
N ILE A 141 -3.94 -2.43 5.09
CA ILE A 141 -4.50 -1.48 6.07
C ILE A 141 -4.29 -0.04 5.57
N ALA A 142 -3.10 0.28 5.06
CA ALA A 142 -2.80 1.58 4.46
C ALA A 142 -3.77 1.91 3.32
N LYS A 143 -4.01 0.98 2.40
CA LYS A 143 -4.96 1.14 1.29
C LYS A 143 -6.39 1.40 1.77
N GLU A 144 -6.79 0.85 2.91
CA GLU A 144 -8.10 1.15 3.50
C GLU A 144 -8.17 2.59 4.04
N ILE A 145 -7.10 3.07 4.67
CA ILE A 145 -7.00 4.45 5.15
C ILE A 145 -7.01 5.42 3.96
N GLU A 146 -6.31 5.10 2.86
CA GLU A 146 -6.32 5.90 1.63
C GLU A 146 -7.73 6.07 1.06
N ARG A 147 -8.54 4.99 1.05
CA ARG A 147 -9.95 5.08 0.64
C ARG A 147 -10.74 6.08 1.50
N ASN A 148 -10.54 6.05 2.82
CA ASN A 148 -11.19 7.01 3.72
C ASN A 148 -10.68 8.44 3.48
N LEU A 149 -9.39 8.62 3.20
CA LEU A 149 -8.77 9.92 2.92
C LEU A 149 -9.30 10.58 1.65
N ILE A 150 -9.64 9.79 0.63
CA ILE A 150 -10.27 10.30 -0.59
C ILE A 150 -11.60 10.98 -0.24
N GLU A 151 -12.43 10.33 0.59
CA GLU A 151 -13.74 10.87 0.97
C GLU A 151 -13.64 12.00 2.00
N LEU A 152 -12.68 11.95 2.92
CA LEU A 152 -12.39 13.02 3.87
C LEU A 152 -11.89 14.31 3.21
N GLY A 153 -11.29 14.23 2.01
CA GLY A 153 -10.78 15.39 1.29
C GLY A 153 -9.78 16.21 2.13
N SER A 154 -10.13 17.47 2.41
CA SER A 154 -9.31 18.39 3.21
C SER A 154 -9.28 18.06 4.70
N ASP A 155 -10.35 17.45 5.23
CA ASP A 155 -10.46 17.12 6.66
C ASP A 155 -9.52 15.98 7.06
N GLY A 156 -9.04 15.21 6.08
CA GLY A 156 -8.11 14.09 6.28
C GLY A 156 -6.63 14.48 6.40
N ARG A 157 -6.28 15.78 6.44
CA ARG A 157 -4.87 16.22 6.37
C ARG A 157 -3.97 15.56 7.43
N LEU A 158 -4.42 15.48 8.69
CA LEU A 158 -3.61 14.90 9.77
C LEU A 158 -3.45 13.38 9.61
N VAL A 159 -4.54 12.68 9.27
CA VAL A 159 -4.52 11.23 8.99
C VAL A 159 -3.58 10.91 7.84
N ARG A 160 -3.53 11.76 6.80
CA ARG A 160 -2.61 11.59 5.67
C ARG A 160 -1.14 11.68 6.10
N LEU A 161 -0.79 12.68 6.90
CA LEU A 161 0.59 12.83 7.41
C LEU A 161 1.01 11.63 8.26
N GLN A 162 0.13 11.14 9.12
CA GLN A 162 0.39 9.95 9.92
C GLN A 162 0.56 8.71 9.05
N LEU A 163 -0.28 8.54 8.02
CA LEU A 163 -0.16 7.43 7.08
C LEU A 163 1.18 7.48 6.32
N GLU A 164 1.58 8.65 5.82
CA GLU A 164 2.84 8.84 5.11
C GLU A 164 4.04 8.48 5.99
N GLU A 165 4.04 8.94 7.25
CA GLU A 165 5.07 8.58 8.24
C GLU A 165 5.10 7.07 8.51
N LEU A 166 3.93 6.46 8.72
CA LEU A 166 3.77 5.03 8.97
C LEU A 166 3.97 4.15 7.73
N MET A 167 4.10 4.70 6.54
CA MET A 167 4.37 3.94 5.32
C MET A 167 5.76 4.21 4.73
N GLY A 168 6.50 5.19 5.28
CA GLY A 168 7.87 5.49 4.85
C GLY A 168 8.74 4.24 4.80
N GLY A 169 9.34 3.96 3.64
CA GLY A 169 10.24 2.82 3.39
C GLY A 169 9.57 1.44 3.26
N VAL A 170 8.31 1.24 3.65
CA VAL A 170 7.68 -0.10 3.67
C VAL A 170 7.53 -0.71 2.28
N ILE A 171 7.12 0.10 1.30
CA ILE A 171 6.92 -0.40 -0.07
C ILE A 171 8.26 -0.71 -0.75
N ASP A 172 9.28 0.09 -0.47
CA ASP A 172 10.63 -0.13 -0.99
C ASP A 172 11.25 -1.39 -0.36
N ASP A 173 11.14 -1.54 0.96
CA ASP A 173 11.58 -2.74 1.68
C ASP A 173 10.84 -4.00 1.18
N ARG A 174 9.54 -3.89 0.87
CA ARG A 174 8.77 -4.99 0.25
C ARG A 174 9.40 -5.43 -1.06
N ARG A 175 9.73 -4.47 -1.94
CA ARG A 175 10.35 -4.72 -3.24
C ARG A 175 11.74 -5.35 -3.07
N LEU A 176 12.57 -4.80 -2.19
CA LEU A 176 13.93 -5.30 -1.94
C LEU A 176 13.90 -6.72 -1.34
N LEU A 177 12.97 -6.99 -0.43
CA LEU A 177 12.81 -8.32 0.15
C LEU A 177 12.47 -9.36 -0.92
N ILE A 178 11.53 -9.06 -1.82
CA ILE A 178 11.24 -9.98 -2.93
C ILE A 178 12.51 -10.13 -3.80
N ARG A 179 13.18 -9.02 -4.15
CA ARG A 179 14.39 -9.05 -4.98
C ARG A 179 15.51 -9.92 -4.38
N ASP A 180 15.60 -10.02 -3.06
CA ASP A 180 16.61 -10.83 -2.38
C ASP A 180 16.40 -12.34 -2.48
N TYR A 181 15.17 -12.81 -2.64
CA TYR A 181 14.82 -14.24 -2.58
C TYR A 181 14.11 -14.76 -3.83
N PHE A 182 13.82 -13.85 -4.75
CA PHE A 182 13.15 -14.15 -6.00
C PHE A 182 14.12 -14.69 -7.05
N THR A 183 13.63 -15.61 -7.89
CA THR A 183 14.34 -16.07 -9.09
C THR A 183 13.59 -15.58 -10.31
N GLU A 184 14.23 -14.71 -11.12
CA GLU A 184 13.64 -14.26 -12.38
C GLU A 184 13.41 -15.43 -13.34
N ASP A 185 12.24 -15.41 -13.98
CA ASP A 185 11.86 -16.34 -15.05
C ASP A 185 11.43 -15.51 -16.30
N ALA A 186 11.41 -16.13 -17.48
CA ALA A 186 11.26 -15.48 -18.78
C ALA A 186 10.01 -14.60 -18.97
N GLY A 187 9.04 -14.66 -18.04
CA GLY A 187 7.87 -13.78 -18.03
C GLY A 187 7.39 -13.35 -16.64
N PHE A 188 8.17 -13.65 -15.59
CA PHE A 188 7.83 -13.29 -14.21
C PHE A 188 9.01 -12.52 -13.62
N HIS A 189 8.81 -11.23 -13.42
CA HIS A 189 9.79 -10.30 -12.85
C HIS A 189 9.23 -9.67 -11.57
N ILE A 190 10.02 -8.78 -10.97
CA ILE A 190 9.69 -8.12 -9.70
C ILE A 190 8.32 -7.43 -9.70
N GLU A 191 7.93 -6.78 -10.81
CA GLU A 191 6.63 -6.09 -10.89
C GLU A 191 5.47 -7.10 -10.87
N GLN A 192 5.59 -8.22 -11.58
CA GLN A 192 4.58 -9.28 -11.56
C GLN A 192 4.49 -9.94 -10.18
N ALA A 193 5.60 -10.11 -9.47
CA ALA A 193 5.60 -10.61 -8.10
C ALA A 193 4.90 -9.64 -7.12
N MET A 194 5.15 -8.33 -7.27
CA MET A 194 4.51 -7.29 -6.47
C MET A 194 2.99 -7.23 -6.72
N ASP A 195 2.58 -7.30 -8.00
CA ASP A 195 1.16 -7.36 -8.39
C ASP A 195 0.49 -8.64 -7.87
N ALA A 196 1.17 -9.79 -8.00
CA ALA A 196 0.68 -11.06 -7.49
C ALA A 196 0.43 -10.99 -5.98
N LEU A 197 1.40 -10.51 -5.19
CA LEU A 197 1.27 -10.32 -3.75
C LEU A 197 0.08 -9.43 -3.38
N GLY A 198 -0.06 -8.28 -4.05
CA GLY A 198 -1.14 -7.32 -3.82
C GLY A 198 -2.52 -7.81 -4.24
N SER A 199 -2.59 -8.84 -5.08
CA SER A 199 -3.84 -9.43 -5.60
C SER A 199 -4.33 -10.66 -4.82
N LEU A 200 -3.51 -11.22 -3.93
CA LEU A 200 -3.87 -12.41 -3.14
C LEU A 200 -5.11 -12.17 -2.26
N SER A 201 -5.96 -13.18 -2.10
CA SER A 201 -6.98 -13.14 -1.03
C SER A 201 -6.32 -13.26 0.35
N ASP A 202 -7.04 -12.89 1.41
CA ASP A 202 -6.52 -13.05 2.78
C ASP A 202 -6.22 -14.53 3.08
N ASP A 203 -7.11 -15.45 2.68
CA ASP A 203 -6.90 -16.90 2.85
C ASP A 203 -5.63 -17.39 2.14
N ALA A 204 -5.36 -16.86 0.94
CA ALA A 204 -4.19 -17.24 0.16
C ALA A 204 -2.90 -16.62 0.72
N LEU A 205 -2.98 -15.40 1.27
CA LEU A 205 -1.85 -14.72 1.92
C LEU A 205 -1.38 -15.48 3.16
N PHE A 206 -2.30 -16.00 3.98
CA PHE A 206 -1.99 -16.75 5.20
C PHE A 206 -1.65 -18.22 4.96
N ASN A 207 -1.77 -18.71 3.72
CA ASN A 207 -1.25 -20.01 3.33
C ASN A 207 0.22 -19.85 2.89
N GLU A 208 1.15 -20.17 3.78
CA GLU A 208 2.60 -19.99 3.58
C GLU A 208 3.11 -20.67 2.30
N GLU A 209 2.66 -21.90 2.01
CA GLU A 209 3.04 -22.65 0.82
C GLU A 209 2.51 -22.00 -0.47
N LEU A 210 1.24 -21.57 -0.46
CA LEU A 210 0.64 -20.92 -1.62
C LEU A 210 1.29 -19.56 -1.90
N LEU A 211 1.60 -18.79 -0.86
CA LEU A 211 2.30 -17.52 -0.97
C LEU A 211 3.69 -17.71 -1.57
N ALA A 212 4.48 -18.64 -1.01
CA ALA A 212 5.81 -18.94 -1.53
C ALA A 212 5.78 -19.35 -3.00
N LYS A 213 4.84 -20.24 -3.36
CA LYS A 213 4.63 -20.68 -4.73
C LYS A 213 4.21 -19.55 -5.66
N THR A 214 3.29 -18.68 -5.22
CA THR A 214 2.78 -17.56 -6.04
C THR A 214 3.87 -16.57 -6.37
N LEU A 215 4.79 -16.34 -5.43
CA LEU A 215 5.91 -15.41 -5.61
C LEU A 215 7.15 -16.06 -6.21
N HIS A 216 7.08 -17.35 -6.55
CA HIS A 216 8.22 -18.14 -7.05
C HIS A 216 9.46 -17.98 -6.17
N LEU A 217 9.25 -17.95 -4.84
CA LEU A 217 10.36 -17.88 -3.88
C LEU A 217 11.10 -19.20 -3.94
N SER A 218 12.33 -19.16 -4.47
CA SER A 218 13.23 -20.31 -4.66
C SER A 218 12.64 -21.53 -5.37
N ALA A 219 12.96 -21.68 -6.66
CA ALA A 219 12.52 -22.83 -7.47
C ALA A 219 13.03 -24.20 -6.96
N SER A 220 14.05 -24.23 -6.09
CA SER A 220 14.70 -25.44 -5.57
C SER A 220 14.16 -25.92 -4.23
N VAL A 221 13.37 -25.12 -3.51
CA VAL A 221 12.92 -25.40 -2.15
C VAL A 221 11.41 -25.61 -2.13
N THR A 222 10.96 -26.84 -1.86
CA THR A 222 9.53 -27.17 -1.76
C THR A 222 8.99 -27.10 -0.32
N GLU A 223 9.89 -27.07 0.67
CA GLU A 223 9.55 -27.13 2.10
C GLU A 223 9.81 -25.79 2.79
N LEU A 224 8.93 -25.40 3.70
CA LEU A 224 9.01 -24.11 4.41
C LEU A 224 10.30 -23.95 5.24
N ASP A 225 10.87 -25.06 5.71
CA ASP A 225 12.09 -25.05 6.53
C ASP A 225 13.37 -25.17 5.67
N GLY A 226 13.25 -25.13 4.34
CA GLY A 226 14.40 -25.14 3.45
C GLY A 226 15.19 -23.83 3.55
N ALA A 227 16.52 -23.97 3.55
CA ALA A 227 17.45 -22.85 3.63
C ALA A 227 17.38 -21.97 2.36
N LEU A 228 17.48 -20.66 2.57
CA LEU A 228 17.56 -19.65 1.52
C LEU A 228 18.76 -18.74 1.76
N GLU A 229 19.34 -18.25 0.66
CA GLU A 229 20.40 -17.25 0.69
C GLU A 229 19.84 -15.91 0.19
N SER A 230 20.14 -14.84 0.93
CA SER A 230 19.79 -13.48 0.49
C SER A 230 20.80 -13.00 -0.54
N ARG A 231 20.32 -12.33 -1.60
CA ARG A 231 21.21 -11.62 -2.54
C ARG A 231 21.87 -10.37 -1.93
N GLY A 232 21.26 -9.77 -0.91
CA GLY A 232 21.83 -8.66 -0.13
C GLY A 232 21.34 -7.25 -0.50
N TYR A 233 20.39 -7.11 -1.44
CA TYR A 233 19.78 -5.83 -1.84
C TYR A 233 19.24 -5.05 -0.65
N ARG A 234 18.53 -5.71 0.28
CA ARG A 234 17.89 -5.05 1.43
C ARG A 234 18.88 -4.53 2.47
N LEU A 235 20.01 -5.21 2.67
CA LEU A 235 21.06 -4.73 3.59
C LEU A 235 21.91 -3.65 2.93
N LEU A 236 22.24 -3.81 1.65
CA LEU A 236 23.00 -2.81 0.89
C LEU A 236 22.25 -1.48 0.73
N SER A 237 20.92 -1.50 0.60
CA SER A 237 20.12 -0.27 0.51
C SER A 237 20.21 0.61 1.77
N LYS A 238 20.55 0.02 2.92
CA LYS A 238 20.74 0.72 4.20
C LYS A 238 22.13 1.35 4.32
N VAL A 239 23.06 1.00 3.44
CA VAL A 239 24.42 1.54 3.44
C VAL A 239 24.40 2.96 2.87
N PRO A 240 24.85 3.97 3.64
CA PRO A 240 24.85 5.34 3.17
C PRO A 240 25.68 5.51 1.89
N ARG A 241 25.18 6.34 0.96
CA ARG A 241 25.91 6.78 -0.25
C ARG A 241 26.17 5.70 -1.30
N LEU A 242 25.54 4.52 -1.17
CA LEU A 242 25.38 3.59 -2.29
C LEU A 242 24.18 4.02 -3.14
N THR A 243 24.39 4.07 -4.45
CA THR A 243 23.30 4.30 -5.41
C THR A 243 22.67 2.97 -5.80
N PRO A 244 21.41 2.93 -6.27
CA PRO A 244 20.78 1.68 -6.72
C PRO A 244 21.59 0.93 -7.78
N THR A 245 22.23 1.64 -8.71
CA THR A 245 23.08 1.01 -9.74
C THR A 245 24.32 0.35 -9.14
N MET A 246 24.94 0.96 -8.14
CA MET A 246 26.07 0.35 -7.43
C MET A 246 25.64 -0.88 -6.62
N VAL A 247 24.44 -0.84 -6.02
CA VAL A 247 23.90 -2.02 -5.32
C VAL A 247 23.72 -3.18 -6.29
N ASP A 248 23.17 -2.92 -7.48
CA ASP A 248 23.00 -3.92 -8.53
C ASP A 248 24.35 -4.53 -8.93
N GLU A 249 25.37 -3.71 -9.19
CA GLU A 249 26.71 -4.21 -9.55
C GLU A 249 27.39 -5.01 -8.44
N VAL A 250 27.21 -4.63 -7.17
CA VAL A 250 27.72 -5.41 -6.02
C VAL A 250 27.04 -6.77 -5.97
N VAL A 251 25.71 -6.80 -6.07
CA VAL A 251 24.97 -8.07 -6.03
C VAL A 251 25.32 -8.95 -7.22
N ASP A 252 25.45 -8.38 -8.42
CA ASP A 252 25.81 -9.14 -9.63
C ASP A 252 27.23 -9.73 -9.53
N LYS A 253 28.15 -9.05 -8.82
CA LYS A 253 29.53 -9.53 -8.65
C LYS A 253 29.67 -10.63 -7.59
N PHE A 254 29.00 -10.48 -6.45
CA PHE A 254 29.18 -11.38 -5.30
C PHE A 254 28.07 -12.41 -5.15
N GLU A 255 26.96 -12.27 -5.89
CA GLU A 255 25.80 -13.15 -6.00
C GLU A 255 24.94 -13.32 -4.72
N ASN A 256 25.55 -13.38 -3.55
CA ASN A 256 24.87 -13.54 -2.27
C ASN A 256 25.49 -12.68 -1.13
N LEU A 257 24.70 -12.48 -0.08
CA LEU A 257 25.04 -11.65 1.05
C LEU A 257 26.28 -12.15 1.82
N ASP A 258 26.44 -13.46 1.99
CA ASP A 258 27.59 -14.02 2.72
C ASP A 258 28.91 -13.66 2.01
N ALA A 259 28.95 -13.77 0.68
CA ALA A 259 30.08 -13.33 -0.13
C ALA A 259 30.33 -11.82 -0.03
N ILE A 260 29.27 -11.00 -0.01
CA ILE A 260 29.37 -9.54 0.17
C ILE A 260 29.93 -9.20 1.55
N LEU A 261 29.49 -9.90 2.60
CA LEU A 261 30.00 -9.75 3.96
C LEU A 261 31.43 -10.28 4.11
N GLY A 262 31.85 -11.24 3.29
CA GLY A 262 33.23 -11.74 3.21
C GLY A 262 34.18 -10.83 2.40
N ALA A 263 33.65 -10.02 1.48
CA ALA A 263 34.43 -9.23 0.54
C ALA A 263 35.38 -8.23 1.22
N SER A 264 36.60 -8.13 0.68
CA SER A 264 37.59 -7.13 1.07
C SER A 264 37.30 -5.77 0.43
N ALA A 265 37.86 -4.70 1.01
CA ALA A 265 37.72 -3.35 0.43
C ALA A 265 38.30 -3.28 -0.99
N ALA A 266 39.38 -4.02 -1.27
CA ALA A 266 40.00 -4.07 -2.59
C ALA A 266 39.07 -4.71 -3.64
N GLU A 267 38.33 -5.76 -3.29
CA GLU A 267 37.37 -6.40 -4.21
C GLU A 267 36.16 -5.49 -4.48
N LEU A 268 35.77 -4.65 -3.52
CA LEU A 268 34.71 -3.65 -3.71
C LEU A 268 35.17 -2.49 -4.60
N GLU A 269 36.45 -2.10 -4.56
CA GLU A 269 37.04 -1.04 -5.42
C GLU A 269 37.06 -1.40 -6.91
N GLU A 270 36.95 -2.69 -7.25
CA GLU A 270 36.87 -3.14 -8.64
C GLU A 270 35.50 -2.88 -9.30
N ILE A 271 34.50 -2.45 -8.53
CA ILE A 271 33.16 -2.11 -9.01
C ILE A 271 33.14 -0.65 -9.49
N ASP A 272 32.46 -0.39 -10.60
CA ASP A 272 32.47 0.94 -11.20
C ASP A 272 31.79 1.98 -10.26
N GLY A 273 32.43 3.14 -10.13
CA GLY A 273 31.99 4.19 -9.22
C GLY A 273 32.22 3.96 -7.71
N ILE A 274 32.82 2.83 -7.29
CA ILE A 274 33.25 2.61 -5.91
C ILE A 274 34.74 2.97 -5.77
N ASP A 275 35.01 4.15 -5.23
CA ASP A 275 36.38 4.58 -4.89
C ASP A 275 36.87 3.95 -3.56
N PRO A 276 38.18 4.01 -3.25
CA PRO A 276 38.74 3.42 -2.02
C PRO A 276 38.14 3.95 -0.72
N PHE A 277 37.69 5.20 -0.70
CA PHE A 277 37.05 5.77 0.48
C PHE A 277 35.64 5.19 0.65
N ARG A 278 34.89 5.06 -0.45
CA ARG A 278 33.55 4.48 -0.47
C ARG A 278 33.59 2.98 -0.14
N ALA A 279 34.53 2.21 -0.68
CA ALA A 279 34.70 0.79 -0.37
C ALA A 279 34.90 0.54 1.14
N ARG A 280 35.75 1.34 1.79
CA ARG A 280 35.94 1.28 3.26
C ARG A 280 34.67 1.66 4.00
N SER A 281 34.00 2.75 3.59
CA SER A 281 32.75 3.20 4.21
C SER A 281 31.63 2.16 4.09
N VAL A 282 31.53 1.45 2.95
CA VAL A 282 30.59 0.34 2.75
C VAL A 282 30.91 -0.78 3.71
N LYS A 283 32.20 -1.16 3.82
CA LYS A 283 32.60 -2.25 4.71
C LYS A 283 32.33 -1.94 6.17
N GLU A 284 32.70 -0.75 6.63
CA GLU A 284 32.42 -0.28 7.99
C GLU A 284 30.90 -0.27 8.28
N SER A 285 30.09 0.19 7.32
CA SER A 285 28.63 0.21 7.47
C SER A 285 28.06 -1.21 7.57
N LEU A 286 28.52 -2.14 6.74
CA LEU A 286 28.10 -3.54 6.79
C LEU A 286 28.50 -4.19 8.12
N THR A 287 29.74 -3.96 8.60
CA THR A 287 30.18 -4.45 9.91
C THR A 287 29.31 -3.90 11.04
N GLN A 288 28.99 -2.59 11.02
CA GLN A 288 28.11 -1.99 12.02
C GLN A 288 26.69 -2.57 11.98
N LEU A 289 26.15 -2.85 10.78
CA LEU A 289 24.85 -3.48 10.62
C LEU A 289 24.83 -4.92 11.18
N VAL A 290 25.91 -5.68 10.96
CA VAL A 290 26.10 -7.02 11.54
C VAL A 290 26.12 -6.95 13.06
N GLU A 291 26.94 -6.07 13.64
CA GLU A 291 27.03 -5.89 15.10
C GLU A 291 25.68 -5.52 15.70
N THR A 292 24.97 -4.58 15.08
CA THR A 292 23.64 -4.13 15.54
C THR A 292 22.63 -5.27 15.47
N SER A 293 22.62 -6.06 14.40
CA SER A 293 21.68 -7.18 14.22
C SER A 293 21.88 -8.27 15.27
N ILE A 294 23.14 -8.57 15.62
CA ILE A 294 23.48 -9.53 16.67
C ILE A 294 23.05 -9.00 18.05
N LEU A 295 23.32 -7.72 18.34
CA LEU A 295 22.93 -7.10 19.62
C LEU A 295 21.41 -7.07 19.81
N ASP A 296 20.67 -6.70 18.77
CA ASP A 296 19.20 -6.66 18.78
C ASP A 296 18.60 -8.04 19.07
N ARG A 297 19.20 -9.11 18.56
CA ARG A 297 18.77 -10.49 18.84
C ARG A 297 19.04 -10.87 20.30
N LEU A 298 20.23 -10.56 20.83
CA LEU A 298 20.62 -10.86 22.21
C LEU A 298 19.77 -10.13 23.26
N GLN A 299 19.22 -8.96 22.94
CA GLN A 299 18.33 -8.22 23.83
C GLN A 299 16.87 -8.71 23.79
N ARG A 300 16.49 -9.50 22.78
CA ARG A 300 15.12 -10.01 22.59
C ARG A 300 14.95 -11.48 22.97
N GLY A 301 16.05 -12.22 23.15
CA GLY A 301 16.08 -13.60 23.69
C GLY A 301 16.12 -13.61 25.21
#